data_AF-A0A1B6GIJ6-F1
#
_entry.id   AF-A0A1B6GIJ6-F1
#
_cell.length_a   1.000
_cell.length_b   1.000
_cell.length_c   1.000
_cell.angle_alpha   90.00
_cell.angle_beta   90.00
_cell.angle_gamma   90.00
#
_symmetry.space_group_name_H-M   'P 1'
#
loop_
_entity.id
_entity.type
_entity.pdbx_description
1 polymer ?
#
loop_
_entity_poly.entity_id
_entity_poly.type
_entity_poly.pdbx_seq_one_letter_code
_entity_poly.pdbx_strand_id
1 'polypeptide(L)'
;MGSLFRSEEMALCQLFVQSESAYACVSELGELGLVQFRDLNPEINAFQRKFVNEVRRCDEMERKLRYMENEIKKNNISILDNKENPKAPQPKEMINLEAMFEKLENELREVNQNAEALKRNFLELTELKHILRKTQVFFEEAGLGAMSKLDVPLFPDPGTGEEQHLLMGEEVMRPGGQHHKLGFVTGVVQRERVPAFERMLWRACRGNVFLRMTEIESLLEDPATGNLIPKVVFIIFFQGEQLKKRVKKICEGFRATLYPCPDSPADRRDMA
;
A
#
# COMPACT_ATOMS: atom_id res chain seq x y z
N MET A 1 -47.53 -26.47 -28.48
CA MET A 1 -48.39 -26.72 -27.29
C MET A 1 -48.33 -28.22 -27.02
N GLY A 2 -47.28 -28.68 -26.36
CA GLY A 2 -47.03 -30.11 -26.08
C GLY A 2 -47.85 -30.63 -24.90
N SER A 3 -48.18 -31.92 -24.93
CA SER A 3 -48.92 -32.58 -23.84
C SER A 3 -48.00 -32.80 -22.65
N LEU A 4 -48.36 -32.32 -21.46
CA LEU A 4 -47.58 -32.47 -20.22
C LEU A 4 -47.34 -33.94 -19.78
N PHE A 5 -48.03 -34.91 -20.38
CA PHE A 5 -48.04 -36.32 -19.96
C PHE A 5 -47.12 -37.24 -20.76
N ARG A 6 -46.54 -36.78 -21.88
CA ARG A 6 -45.63 -37.58 -22.73
C ARG A 6 -44.52 -36.72 -23.31
N SER A 7 -43.38 -37.35 -23.62
CA SER A 7 -42.27 -36.71 -24.32
C SER A 7 -42.71 -36.18 -25.69
N GLU A 8 -42.10 -35.07 -26.12
CA GLU A 8 -42.29 -34.55 -27.48
C GLU A 8 -41.61 -35.45 -28.52
N GLU A 9 -42.16 -35.48 -29.72
CA GLU A 9 -41.59 -36.26 -30.83
C GLU A 9 -40.28 -35.63 -31.29
N MET A 10 -39.21 -36.43 -31.35
CA MET A 10 -37.88 -35.99 -31.76
C MET A 10 -37.57 -36.51 -33.17
N ALA A 11 -36.95 -35.67 -34.00
CA ALA A 11 -36.48 -36.04 -35.32
C ALA A 11 -34.95 -35.94 -35.39
N LEU A 12 -34.31 -36.95 -35.99
CA LEU A 12 -32.88 -36.90 -36.29
C LEU A 12 -32.68 -36.28 -37.67
N CYS A 13 -32.03 -35.11 -37.71
CA CYS A 13 -31.73 -34.38 -38.93
C CYS A 13 -30.22 -34.35 -39.18
N GLN A 14 -29.82 -34.36 -40.45
CA GLN A 14 -28.44 -34.16 -40.86
C GLN A 14 -28.28 -32.74 -41.42
N LEU A 15 -27.35 -31.97 -40.85
CA LEU A 15 -27.10 -30.59 -41.22
C LEU A 15 -25.84 -30.50 -42.09
N PHE A 16 -25.96 -29.94 -43.29
CA PHE A 16 -24.83 -29.63 -44.16
C PHE A 16 -24.62 -28.12 -44.20
N VAL A 17 -23.48 -27.66 -43.68
CA VAL A 17 -23.16 -26.23 -43.59
C VAL A 17 -21.83 -25.93 -44.25
N GLN A 18 -21.79 -24.87 -45.05
CA GLN A 18 -20.54 -24.35 -45.59
C GLN A 18 -19.70 -23.72 -44.47
N SER A 19 -18.37 -23.82 -44.59
CA SER A 19 -17.46 -23.36 -43.53
C SER A 19 -17.60 -21.85 -43.24
N GLU A 20 -17.90 -21.03 -44.25
CA GLU A 20 -18.04 -19.57 -44.11
C GLU A 20 -19.32 -19.17 -43.36
N SER A 21 -20.42 -19.90 -43.57
CA SER A 21 -21.71 -19.63 -42.94
C SER A 21 -21.92 -20.39 -41.63
N ALA A 22 -20.98 -21.28 -41.27
CA ALA A 22 -21.11 -22.15 -40.10
C ALA A 22 -21.37 -21.37 -38.80
N TYR A 23 -20.65 -20.27 -38.59
CA TYR A 23 -20.82 -19.44 -37.39
C TYR A 23 -22.23 -18.83 -37.30
N ALA A 24 -22.69 -18.18 -38.36
CA ALA A 24 -24.00 -17.54 -38.40
C ALA A 24 -25.14 -18.56 -38.25
N CYS A 25 -25.07 -19.70 -38.96
CA CYS A 25 -26.09 -20.74 -38.85
C CYS A 25 -26.16 -21.33 -37.44
N VAL A 26 -25.03 -21.64 -36.82
CA VAL A 26 -25.00 -22.22 -35.46
C VAL A 26 -25.45 -21.20 -34.42
N SER A 27 -25.09 -19.93 -34.59
CA SER A 27 -25.55 -18.84 -33.74
C SER A 27 -27.08 -18.70 -33.72
N GLU A 28 -27.70 -18.64 -34.90
CA GLU A 28 -29.17 -18.53 -35.02
C GLU A 28 -29.87 -19.78 -34.47
N LEU A 29 -29.30 -20.97 -34.69
CA LEU A 29 -29.80 -22.21 -34.08
C LEU A 29 -29.70 -22.19 -32.54
N GLY A 30 -28.65 -21.56 -32.01
CA GLY A 30 -28.46 -21.36 -30.58
C GLY A 30 -29.50 -20.42 -29.96
N GLU A 31 -29.85 -19.33 -30.64
CA GLU A 31 -30.91 -18.41 -30.19
C GLU A 31 -32.30 -19.04 -30.25
N LEU A 32 -32.55 -19.93 -31.22
CA LEU A 32 -33.79 -20.71 -31.26
C LEU A 32 -33.88 -21.71 -30.10
N GLY A 33 -32.76 -22.34 -29.71
CA GLY A 33 -32.68 -23.24 -28.55
C GLY A 33 -33.42 -24.58 -28.70
N LEU A 34 -33.72 -25.00 -29.94
CA LEU A 34 -34.54 -26.20 -30.23
C LEU A 34 -33.73 -27.41 -30.74
N VAL A 35 -32.40 -27.31 -30.75
CA VAL A 35 -31.53 -28.34 -31.35
C VAL A 35 -30.58 -28.95 -30.32
N GLN A 36 -30.39 -30.26 -30.41
CA GLN A 36 -29.36 -30.98 -29.66
C GLN A 36 -28.32 -31.55 -30.62
N PHE A 37 -27.07 -31.10 -30.50
CA PHE A 37 -25.96 -31.62 -31.30
C PHE A 37 -25.47 -32.96 -30.73
N ARG A 38 -25.25 -33.93 -31.61
CA ARG A 38 -24.60 -35.20 -31.26
C ARG A 38 -23.12 -35.14 -31.63
N ASP A 39 -22.25 -35.59 -30.74
CA ASP A 39 -20.82 -35.68 -31.05
C ASP A 39 -20.58 -36.75 -32.12
N LEU A 40 -20.05 -36.33 -33.27
CA LEU A 40 -19.64 -37.22 -34.36
C LEU A 40 -18.17 -37.64 -34.25
N ASN A 41 -17.40 -37.00 -33.37
CA ASN A 41 -15.96 -37.20 -33.20
C ASN A 41 -15.60 -37.56 -31.74
N PRO A 42 -16.16 -38.63 -31.16
CA PRO A 42 -15.86 -39.02 -29.77
C PRO A 42 -14.42 -39.49 -29.58
N GLU A 43 -13.81 -40.09 -30.62
CA GLU A 43 -12.44 -40.60 -30.59
C GLU A 43 -11.38 -39.49 -30.68
N ILE A 44 -11.77 -38.28 -31.08
CA ILE A 44 -10.84 -37.16 -31.26
C ILE A 44 -10.79 -36.34 -29.97
N ASN A 45 -9.59 -36.27 -29.38
CA ASN A 45 -9.33 -35.45 -28.21
C ASN A 45 -9.66 -33.97 -28.48
N ALA A 46 -10.14 -33.26 -27.46
CA ALA A 46 -10.56 -31.87 -27.53
C ALA A 46 -9.52 -30.98 -28.24
N PHE A 47 -8.22 -31.16 -27.97
CA PHE A 47 -7.14 -30.33 -28.54
C PHE A 47 -6.89 -30.51 -30.04
N GLN A 48 -7.32 -31.62 -30.62
CA GLN A 48 -7.16 -31.90 -32.06
C GLN A 48 -8.37 -31.45 -32.88
N ARG A 49 -9.41 -30.91 -32.22
CA ARG A 49 -10.61 -30.41 -32.88
C ARG A 49 -10.30 -29.11 -33.64
N LYS A 50 -11.07 -28.85 -34.69
CA LYS A 50 -10.82 -27.75 -35.63
C LYS A 50 -10.82 -26.34 -35.00
N PHE A 51 -11.66 -26.10 -33.99
CA PHE A 51 -11.92 -24.76 -33.43
C PHE A 51 -11.31 -24.50 -32.04
N VAL A 52 -10.24 -25.23 -31.68
CA VAL A 52 -9.63 -25.15 -30.34
C VAL A 52 -9.00 -23.78 -30.06
N ASN A 53 -8.42 -23.15 -31.09
CA ASN A 53 -7.75 -21.87 -30.92
C ASN A 53 -8.76 -20.76 -30.63
N GLU A 54 -9.92 -20.80 -31.28
CA GLU A 54 -11.02 -19.87 -31.07
C GLU A 54 -11.62 -20.01 -29.67
N VAL A 55 -11.82 -21.24 -29.20
CA VAL A 55 -12.27 -21.49 -27.82
C VAL A 55 -11.26 -20.95 -26.81
N ARG A 56 -9.97 -21.20 -27.01
CA ARG A 56 -8.91 -20.66 -26.14
C ARG A 56 -8.89 -19.13 -26.10
N ARG A 57 -9.15 -18.46 -27.23
CA ARG A 57 -9.25 -16.99 -27.27
C ARG A 57 -10.43 -16.49 -26.43
N CYS A 58 -11.58 -17.16 -26.51
CA CYS A 58 -12.72 -16.86 -25.65
C CYS A 58 -12.42 -17.09 -24.16
N ASP A 59 -11.75 -18.20 -23.81
CA ASP A 59 -11.34 -18.50 -22.43
C ASP A 59 -10.40 -17.40 -21.87
N GLU A 60 -9.49 -16.89 -22.71
CA GLU A 60 -8.60 -15.80 -22.31
C GLU A 60 -9.36 -14.49 -22.12
N MET A 61 -10.29 -14.14 -23.01
CA MET A 61 -11.16 -12.98 -22.84
C MET A 61 -12.02 -13.09 -21.57
N GLU A 62 -12.54 -14.29 -21.27
CA GLU A 62 -13.29 -14.56 -20.05
C GLU A 62 -12.41 -14.38 -18.81
N ARG A 63 -11.14 -14.82 -18.84
CA ARG A 63 -10.18 -14.58 -17.75
C ARG A 63 -10.01 -13.08 -17.47
N LYS A 64 -9.90 -12.26 -18.52
CA LYS A 64 -9.79 -10.79 -18.41
C LYS A 64 -11.05 -10.20 -17.78
N LEU A 65 -12.23 -10.62 -18.22
CA LEU A 65 -13.51 -10.17 -17.66
C LEU A 65 -13.68 -10.55 -16.19
N ARG A 66 -13.31 -11.78 -15.80
CA ARG A 66 -13.33 -12.20 -14.39
C ARG A 66 -12.40 -11.36 -13.52
N TYR A 67 -11.22 -10.97 -14.03
CA TYR A 67 -10.34 -10.03 -13.33
C TYR A 67 -11.01 -8.68 -13.10
N MET A 68 -11.60 -8.10 -14.14
CA MET A 68 -12.33 -6.83 -14.04
C MET A 68 -13.53 -6.92 -13.08
N GLU A 69 -14.31 -8.00 -13.14
CA GLU A 69 -15.45 -8.23 -12.25
C GLU A 69 -15.01 -8.26 -10.77
N ASN A 70 -13.88 -8.91 -10.49
CA ASN A 70 -13.31 -8.97 -9.14
C ASN A 70 -12.85 -7.58 -8.65
N GLU A 71 -12.23 -6.78 -9.52
CA GLU A 71 -11.82 -5.41 -9.19
C GLU A 71 -13.03 -4.49 -8.96
N ILE A 72 -14.09 -4.63 -9.74
CA ILE A 72 -15.35 -3.88 -9.56
C ILE A 72 -16.00 -4.23 -8.22
N LYS A 73 -16.10 -5.53 -7.89
CA LYS A 73 -16.63 -6.02 -6.61
C LYS A 73 -15.79 -5.54 -5.43
N LYS A 74 -14.45 -5.55 -5.55
CA LYS A 74 -13.53 -5.06 -4.52
C LYS A 74 -13.74 -3.58 -4.21
N ASN A 75 -14.11 -2.79 -5.22
CA ASN A 75 -14.42 -1.37 -5.07
C ASN A 75 -15.90 -1.08 -4.71
N ASN A 76 -16.69 -2.11 -4.38
CA ASN A 76 -18.12 -2.01 -4.03
C ASN A 76 -18.98 -1.30 -5.09
N ILE A 77 -18.61 -1.43 -6.37
CA ILE A 77 -19.41 -0.90 -7.47
C ILE A 77 -20.44 -1.98 -7.87
N SER A 78 -21.73 -1.62 -7.84
CA SER A 78 -22.78 -2.56 -8.23
C SER A 78 -22.79 -2.75 -9.74
N ILE A 79 -22.62 -3.99 -10.19
CA ILE A 79 -22.82 -4.35 -11.59
C ILE A 79 -24.32 -4.33 -11.86
N LEU A 80 -24.76 -3.51 -12.81
CA LEU A 80 -26.15 -3.49 -13.25
C LEU A 80 -26.38 -4.71 -14.15
N ASP A 81 -27.29 -5.57 -13.74
CA ASP A 81 -27.69 -6.70 -14.58
C ASP A 81 -28.72 -6.22 -15.61
N ASN A 82 -28.30 -6.15 -16.87
CA ASN A 82 -29.21 -5.90 -17.97
C ASN A 82 -29.95 -7.21 -18.26
N LYS A 83 -31.25 -7.26 -17.96
CA LYS A 83 -32.10 -8.45 -18.15
C LYS A 83 -32.26 -8.92 -19.61
N GLU A 84 -31.70 -8.19 -20.56
CA GLU A 84 -31.79 -8.48 -21.98
C GLU A 84 -30.51 -9.16 -22.44
N ASN A 85 -30.64 -10.42 -22.86
CA ASN A 85 -29.52 -11.15 -23.44
C ASN A 85 -29.20 -10.55 -24.82
N PRO A 86 -28.00 -10.00 -25.03
CA PRO A 86 -27.63 -9.49 -26.34
C PRO A 86 -27.51 -10.64 -27.34
N LYS A 87 -27.70 -10.33 -28.62
CA LYS A 87 -27.45 -11.27 -29.71
C LYS A 87 -25.99 -11.66 -29.75
N ALA A 88 -25.72 -12.85 -30.26
CA ALA A 88 -24.35 -13.31 -30.45
C ALA A 88 -23.58 -12.36 -31.41
N PRO A 89 -22.39 -11.90 -31.01
CA PRO A 89 -21.59 -10.97 -31.82
C PRO A 89 -21.01 -11.64 -33.06
N GLN A 90 -20.66 -10.86 -34.08
CA GLN A 90 -20.01 -11.40 -35.27
C GLN A 90 -18.53 -11.75 -34.99
N PRO A 91 -17.91 -12.72 -35.71
CA PRO A 91 -16.51 -13.09 -35.49
C PRO A 91 -15.51 -11.92 -35.68
N LYS A 92 -15.87 -10.95 -36.52
CA LYS A 92 -15.08 -9.72 -36.71
C LYS A 92 -15.11 -8.82 -35.47
N GLU A 93 -16.24 -8.74 -34.79
CA GLU A 93 -16.41 -7.95 -33.57
C GLU A 93 -15.64 -8.58 -32.41
N MET A 94 -15.48 -9.91 -32.40
CA MET A 94 -14.69 -10.63 -31.40
C MET A 94 -13.23 -10.13 -31.33
N ILE A 95 -12.62 -9.80 -32.48
CA ILE A 95 -11.26 -9.24 -32.55
C ILE A 95 -11.21 -7.86 -31.89
N ASN A 96 -12.22 -7.03 -32.13
CA ASN A 96 -12.31 -5.69 -31.53
C ASN A 96 -12.54 -5.77 -30.02
N LEU A 97 -13.38 -6.71 -29.57
CA LEU A 97 -13.62 -6.97 -28.15
C LEU A 97 -12.35 -7.44 -27.45
N GLU A 98 -11.57 -8.31 -28.08
CA GLU A 98 -10.29 -8.79 -27.52
C GLU A 98 -9.31 -7.62 -27.30
N ALA A 99 -9.15 -6.75 -28.31
CA ALA A 99 -8.31 -5.55 -28.21
C ALA A 99 -8.84 -4.58 -27.14
N MET A 100 -10.15 -4.39 -27.04
CA MET A 100 -10.77 -3.55 -26.01
C MET A 100 -10.52 -4.11 -24.61
N PHE A 101 -10.74 -5.41 -24.39
CA PHE A 101 -10.52 -6.05 -23.09
C PHE A 101 -9.06 -6.04 -22.68
N GLU A 102 -8.14 -6.24 -23.61
CA GLU A 102 -6.70 -6.12 -23.35
C GLU A 102 -6.30 -4.69 -22.94
N LYS A 103 -6.82 -3.69 -23.66
CA LYS A 103 -6.56 -2.30 -23.32
C LYS A 103 -7.09 -1.95 -21.93
N LEU A 104 -8.33 -2.34 -21.64
CA LEU A 104 -8.98 -2.07 -20.34
C LEU A 104 -8.27 -2.80 -19.19
N GLU A 105 -7.84 -4.05 -19.39
CA GLU A 105 -7.08 -4.80 -18.39
C GLU A 105 -5.74 -4.09 -18.08
N ASN A 106 -5.02 -3.66 -19.13
CA ASN A 106 -3.75 -2.96 -18.97
C ASN A 106 -3.92 -1.61 -18.26
N GLU A 107 -4.91 -0.81 -18.67
CA GLU A 107 -5.25 0.46 -18.02
C GLU A 107 -5.60 0.25 -16.54
N LEU A 108 -6.45 -0.75 -16.23
CA LEU A 108 -6.84 -1.04 -14.85
C LEU A 108 -5.65 -1.49 -14.00
N ARG A 109 -4.79 -2.33 -14.56
CA ARG A 109 -3.59 -2.82 -13.87
C ARG A 109 -2.59 -1.70 -13.61
N GLU A 110 -2.40 -0.79 -14.56
CA GLU A 110 -1.53 0.38 -14.42
C GLU A 110 -2.08 1.35 -13.37
N VAL A 111 -3.38 1.67 -13.44
CA VAL A 111 -4.05 2.53 -12.45
C VAL A 111 -3.96 1.95 -11.05
N ASN A 112 -4.17 0.63 -10.89
CA ASN A 112 -4.05 -0.04 -9.60
C ASN A 112 -2.62 0.03 -9.05
N GLN A 113 -1.60 -0.20 -9.89
CA GLN A 113 -0.19 -0.08 -9.48
C GLN A 113 0.15 1.36 -9.09
N ASN A 114 -0.30 2.35 -9.86
CA ASN A 114 -0.10 3.75 -9.58
C ASN A 114 -0.82 4.19 -8.29
N ALA A 115 -2.04 3.69 -8.05
CA ALA A 115 -2.79 3.94 -6.83
C ALA A 115 -2.10 3.34 -5.60
N GLU A 116 -1.58 2.11 -5.69
CA GLU A 116 -0.80 1.49 -4.61
C GLU A 116 0.50 2.26 -4.33
N ALA A 117 1.23 2.66 -5.37
CA ALA A 117 2.44 3.47 -5.25
C ALA A 117 2.14 4.84 -4.60
N LEU A 118 1.06 5.50 -5.03
CA LEU A 118 0.63 6.77 -4.47
C LEU A 118 0.22 6.63 -3.00
N LYS A 119 -0.51 5.56 -2.63
CA LYS A 119 -0.84 5.26 -1.23
C LYS A 119 0.43 5.06 -0.39
N ARG A 120 1.42 4.31 -0.88
CA ARG A 120 2.71 4.13 -0.19
C ARG A 120 3.43 5.47 0.02
N ASN A 121 3.56 6.28 -1.04
CA ASN A 121 4.20 7.59 -0.96
C ASN A 121 3.47 8.52 0.01
N PHE A 122 2.13 8.54 -0.02
CA PHE A 122 1.32 9.34 0.88
C PHE A 122 1.53 8.95 2.34
N LEU A 123 1.61 7.64 2.63
CA LEU A 123 1.88 7.14 3.98
C LEU A 123 3.28 7.52 4.46
N GLU A 124 4.30 7.34 3.62
CA GLU A 124 5.68 7.72 3.96
C GLU A 124 5.80 9.21 4.26
N LEU A 125 5.17 10.05 3.44
CA LEU A 125 5.14 11.50 3.64
C LEU A 125 4.32 11.91 4.86
N THR A 126 3.22 11.20 5.16
CA THR A 126 2.41 11.46 6.35
C THR A 126 3.16 11.09 7.61
N GLU A 127 3.88 9.96 7.61
CA GLU A 127 4.80 9.56 8.68
C GLU A 127 5.88 10.62 8.88
N LEU A 128 6.56 11.06 7.82
CA LEU A 128 7.57 12.10 7.89
C LEU A 128 7.01 13.42 8.43
N LYS A 129 5.84 13.85 7.97
CA LYS A 129 5.17 15.07 8.45
C LYS A 129 4.84 15.00 9.94
N HIS A 130 4.37 13.86 10.43
CA HIS A 130 4.13 13.65 11.86
C HIS A 130 5.43 13.66 12.67
N ILE A 131 6.50 13.05 12.14
CA ILE A 131 7.82 13.10 12.76
C ILE A 131 8.29 14.55 12.87
N LEU A 132 8.25 15.33 11.79
CA LEU A 132 8.73 16.71 11.80
C LEU A 132 7.96 17.59 12.80
N ARG A 133 6.62 17.52 12.79
CA ARG A 133 5.76 18.28 13.71
C ARG A 133 6.05 17.95 15.18
N LYS A 134 6.14 16.67 15.53
CA LYS A 134 6.38 16.26 16.92
C LYS A 134 7.83 16.52 17.33
N THR A 135 8.79 16.30 16.43
CA THR A 135 10.21 16.63 16.66
C THR A 135 10.39 18.12 16.95
N GLN A 136 9.69 19.01 16.24
CA GLN A 136 9.78 20.45 16.50
C GLN A 136 9.40 20.79 17.96
N VAL A 137 8.28 20.28 18.45
CA VAL A 137 7.86 20.46 19.85
C VAL A 137 8.91 19.93 20.83
N PHE A 138 9.49 18.75 20.54
CA PHE A 138 10.53 18.18 21.41
C PHE A 138 11.80 19.01 21.50
N PHE A 139 12.26 19.59 20.38
CA PHE A 139 13.45 20.45 20.39
C PHE A 139 13.17 21.81 21.06
N GLU A 140 11.92 22.29 21.00
CA GLU A 140 11.47 23.50 21.69
C GLU A 140 11.38 23.27 23.21
N GLU A 141 10.77 22.17 23.65
CA GLU A 141 10.67 21.77 25.07
C GLU A 141 12.03 21.43 25.70
N ALA A 142 12.96 20.84 24.94
CA ALA A 142 14.30 20.51 25.42
C ALA A 142 15.23 21.74 25.57
N GLY A 143 14.75 22.97 25.32
CA GLY A 143 15.55 24.18 25.49
C GLY A 143 16.73 24.31 24.52
N LEU A 144 16.87 23.41 23.53
CA LEU A 144 17.91 23.47 22.51
C LEU A 144 17.73 24.67 21.55
N GLY A 145 16.54 25.27 21.53
CA GLY A 145 16.27 26.55 20.87
C GLY A 145 16.77 27.78 21.65
N ALA A 146 17.09 27.65 22.94
CA ALA A 146 17.64 28.74 23.75
C ALA A 146 19.17 28.80 23.72
N MET A 147 19.85 27.70 23.35
CA MET A 147 21.32 27.68 23.25
C MET A 147 21.88 28.40 22.02
N SER A 148 21.05 28.72 21.01
CA SER A 148 21.47 29.47 19.82
C SER A 148 21.15 30.97 19.88
N LYS A 149 20.65 31.48 21.02
CA LYS A 149 20.30 32.90 21.21
C LYS A 149 20.96 33.55 22.43
N LEU A 150 22.20 33.18 22.74
CA LEU A 150 23.04 33.92 23.70
C LEU A 150 24.27 34.52 22.99
N ASP A 151 24.01 35.43 22.05
CA ASP A 151 24.91 36.58 21.83
C ASP A 151 24.49 37.66 22.85
N VAL A 152 24.94 37.51 24.09
CA VAL A 152 24.86 38.57 25.10
C VAL A 152 26.31 39.01 25.39
N PRO A 153 26.72 40.24 25.02
CA PRO A 153 28.09 40.68 25.23
C PRO A 153 28.41 40.82 26.72
N LEU A 154 29.58 40.30 27.09
CA LEU A 154 30.19 40.37 28.42
C LEU A 154 30.35 41.83 28.89
N PHE A 155 29.61 42.23 29.93
CA PHE A 155 30.04 43.22 30.92
C PHE A 155 29.43 42.85 32.29
N PRO A 156 30.24 42.54 33.32
CA PRO A 156 29.72 42.36 34.67
C PRO A 156 29.77 43.69 35.42
N ASP A 157 28.66 44.08 36.06
CA ASP A 157 28.68 45.06 37.15
C ASP A 157 27.87 44.49 38.34
N PRO A 158 28.38 44.54 39.59
CA PRO A 158 27.83 43.81 40.72
C PRO A 158 26.87 44.68 41.54
N GLY A 159 25.69 44.16 41.86
CA GLY A 159 24.76 44.89 42.73
C GLY A 159 23.49 44.13 43.08
N THR A 160 23.52 43.50 44.27
CA THR A 160 22.39 43.31 45.20
C THR A 160 21.22 42.37 44.82
N GLY A 161 21.18 41.21 45.50
CA GLY A 161 20.05 40.82 46.37
C GLY A 161 18.92 39.97 45.77
N GLU A 162 18.98 38.66 46.06
CA GLU A 162 17.87 37.77 46.52
C GLU A 162 16.70 37.49 45.55
N GLU A 163 16.12 36.31 45.35
CA GLU A 163 16.26 34.90 45.74
C GLU A 163 15.25 34.15 44.83
N GLN A 164 15.61 33.00 44.25
CA GLN A 164 14.75 31.78 44.15
C GLN A 164 15.37 30.75 43.19
N HIS A 165 16.20 29.90 43.78
CA HIS A 165 16.10 28.44 43.74
C HIS A 165 15.52 27.78 42.47
N LEU A 166 16.36 27.09 41.69
CA LEU A 166 16.05 25.73 41.26
C LEU A 166 17.35 24.92 41.07
N LEU A 167 17.48 23.88 41.88
CA LEU A 167 18.56 22.91 41.93
C LEU A 167 18.84 22.24 40.57
N MET A 168 19.98 22.58 39.96
CA MET A 168 20.75 21.65 39.14
C MET A 168 22.23 21.88 39.44
N GLY A 169 22.89 20.82 39.90
CA GLY A 169 24.18 20.84 40.57
C GLY A 169 25.29 21.53 39.79
N GLU A 170 26.07 22.31 40.54
CA GLU A 170 27.45 22.67 40.22
C GLU A 170 28.28 21.41 39.89
N GLU A 171 28.48 21.15 38.60
CA GLU A 171 29.70 20.52 38.13
C GLU A 171 30.47 21.52 37.26
N VAL A 172 31.40 22.21 37.92
CA VAL A 172 32.71 22.64 37.43
C VAL A 172 32.79 22.80 35.90
N MET A 173 32.61 24.04 35.47
CA MET A 173 32.99 24.56 34.16
C MET A 173 34.49 24.25 33.91
N ARG A 174 34.78 23.15 33.22
CA ARG A 174 36.11 22.88 32.65
C ARG A 174 36.24 23.65 31.34
N PRO A 175 37.26 24.51 31.16
CA PRO A 175 37.53 25.17 29.90
C PRO A 175 38.11 24.12 28.95
N GLY A 176 37.27 23.62 28.05
CA GLY A 176 37.61 22.51 27.14
C GLY A 176 36.43 21.62 26.73
N GLY A 177 35.19 21.98 27.09
CA GLY A 177 33.99 21.26 26.68
C GLY A 177 33.83 21.26 25.15
N GLN A 178 34.28 20.18 24.51
CA GLN A 178 33.85 19.85 23.16
C GLN A 178 32.32 19.90 23.16
N HIS A 179 31.72 20.70 22.28
CA HIS A 179 30.30 20.60 21.97
C HIS A 179 30.02 19.17 21.52
N HIS A 180 29.58 18.31 22.44
CA HIS A 180 29.30 16.92 22.14
C HIS A 180 28.04 16.89 21.27
N LYS A 181 28.23 16.80 19.96
CA LYS A 181 27.15 16.69 18.98
C LYS A 181 26.39 15.39 19.24
N LEU A 182 25.25 15.48 19.91
CA LEU A 182 24.34 14.35 20.13
C LEU A 182 23.82 13.88 18.79
N GLY A 183 23.96 12.59 18.50
CA GLY A 183 23.31 11.97 17.35
C GLY A 183 21.87 11.63 17.71
N PHE A 184 20.95 11.84 16.77
CA PHE A 184 19.59 11.34 16.92
C PHE A 184 19.19 10.48 15.73
N VAL A 185 18.24 9.59 15.96
CA VAL A 185 17.57 8.78 14.94
C VAL A 185 16.07 8.89 15.19
N THR A 186 15.31 9.16 14.15
CA THR A 186 13.86 9.18 14.17
C THR A 186 13.31 8.03 13.35
N GLY A 187 12.14 7.55 13.74
CA GLY A 187 11.46 6.49 13.01
C GLY A 187 10.06 6.23 13.52
N VAL A 188 9.40 5.28 12.87
CA VAL A 188 8.04 4.86 13.19
C VAL A 188 8.04 3.38 13.52
N VAL A 189 7.30 3.00 14.57
CA VAL A 189 7.11 1.61 15.01
C VAL A 189 5.63 1.35 15.26
N GLN A 190 5.19 0.11 15.07
CA GLN A 190 3.83 -0.32 15.41
C GLN A 190 3.61 -0.28 16.93
N ARG A 191 2.45 0.23 17.37
CA ARG A 191 2.12 0.38 18.79
C ARG A 191 2.27 -0.91 19.60
N GLU A 192 1.88 -2.05 19.04
CA GLU A 192 1.97 -3.37 19.71
C GLU A 192 3.40 -3.76 20.09
N ARG A 193 4.40 -3.31 19.30
CA ARG A 193 5.81 -3.67 19.48
C ARG A 193 6.57 -2.69 20.37
N VAL A 194 5.97 -1.55 20.72
CA VAL A 194 6.58 -0.49 21.53
C VAL A 194 7.16 -1.02 22.86
N PRO A 195 6.43 -1.80 23.68
CA PRO A 195 6.95 -2.23 24.98
C PRO A 195 8.12 -3.23 24.87
N ALA A 196 8.18 -4.00 23.78
CA ALA A 196 9.29 -4.91 23.51
C ALA A 196 10.51 -4.14 22.98
N PHE A 197 10.27 -3.15 22.12
CA PHE A 197 11.29 -2.28 21.54
C PHE A 197 12.02 -1.47 22.62
N GLU A 198 11.28 -0.82 23.54
CA GLU A 198 11.86 -0.05 24.65
C GLU A 198 12.74 -0.91 25.55
N ARG A 199 12.25 -2.07 25.98
CA ARG A 199 13.02 -2.99 26.84
C ARG A 199 14.29 -3.49 26.16
N MET A 200 14.23 -3.77 24.84
CA MET A 200 15.40 -4.21 24.09
C MET A 200 16.42 -3.08 23.92
N LEU A 201 15.96 -1.86 23.63
CA LEU A 201 16.80 -0.67 23.54
C LEU A 201 17.53 -0.40 24.86
N TRP A 202 16.80 -0.43 25.98
CA TRP A 202 17.35 -0.25 27.32
C TRP A 202 18.41 -1.30 27.66
N ARG A 203 18.12 -2.59 27.43
CA ARG A 203 19.04 -3.70 27.72
C ARG A 203 20.31 -3.65 26.87
N ALA A 204 20.18 -3.38 25.57
CA ALA A 204 21.31 -3.36 24.65
C ALA A 204 22.22 -2.13 24.83
N CYS A 205 21.62 -1.00 25.23
CA CYS A 205 22.32 0.28 25.37
C CYS A 205 22.66 0.66 26.82
N ARG A 206 22.30 -0.19 27.80
CA ARG A 206 22.57 -0.02 29.24
C ARG A 206 22.15 1.35 29.80
N GLY A 207 21.07 1.92 29.26
CA GLY A 207 20.57 3.25 29.68
C GLY A 207 21.28 4.46 29.06
N ASN A 208 22.28 4.26 28.18
CA ASN A 208 23.01 5.37 27.53
C ASN A 208 22.26 6.00 26.34
N VAL A 209 20.93 5.82 26.28
CA VAL A 209 20.10 6.22 25.16
C VAL A 209 18.84 6.85 25.71
N PHE A 210 18.51 8.04 25.21
CA PHE A 210 17.29 8.76 25.59
C PHE A 210 16.24 8.55 24.50
N LEU A 211 15.13 7.91 24.87
CA LEU A 211 14.03 7.58 23.97
C LEU A 211 12.84 8.47 24.29
N ARG A 212 12.30 9.14 23.26
CA ARG A 212 11.01 9.83 23.30
C ARG A 212 10.09 9.21 22.27
N MET A 213 8.83 9.04 22.64
CA MET A 213 7.80 8.45 21.79
C MET A 213 6.56 9.33 21.78
N THR A 214 5.84 9.33 20.67
CA THR A 214 4.52 9.96 20.54
C THR A 214 3.64 9.13 19.64
N GLU A 215 2.44 8.85 20.11
CA GLU A 215 1.45 8.14 19.31
C GLU A 215 0.95 9.04 18.17
N ILE A 216 0.80 8.47 16.98
CA ILE A 216 0.12 9.14 15.88
C ILE A 216 -1.38 8.91 16.08
N GLU A 217 -2.15 9.99 16.22
CA GLU A 217 -3.62 9.93 16.41
C GLU A 217 -4.35 9.45 15.15
N SER A 218 -3.76 9.62 13.96
CA SER A 218 -4.30 9.09 12.72
C SER A 218 -4.00 7.60 12.58
N LEU A 219 -5.06 6.81 12.40
CA LEU A 219 -4.96 5.41 12.01
C LEU A 219 -4.45 5.35 10.57
N LEU A 220 -3.19 4.92 10.39
CA LEU A 220 -2.58 4.78 9.08
C LEU A 220 -2.94 3.40 8.52
N GLU A 221 -3.56 3.40 7.34
CA GLU A 221 -3.92 2.17 6.62
C GLU A 221 -2.65 1.55 6.03
N ASP A 222 -2.37 0.29 6.34
CA ASP A 222 -1.25 -0.44 5.73
C ASP A 222 -1.61 -0.77 4.26
N PRO A 223 -0.77 -0.38 3.28
CA PRO A 223 -1.08 -0.52 1.85
C PRO A 223 -1.14 -1.99 1.41
N ALA A 224 -0.61 -2.92 2.21
CA ALA A 224 -0.65 -4.35 1.90
C ALA A 224 -1.83 -5.09 2.55
N THR A 225 -2.37 -4.60 3.67
CA THR A 225 -3.40 -5.32 4.44
C THR A 225 -4.72 -4.57 4.56
N GLY A 226 -4.79 -3.29 4.21
CA GLY A 226 -5.98 -2.45 4.39
C GLY A 226 -6.36 -2.26 5.87
N ASN A 227 -5.49 -2.68 6.78
CA ASN A 227 -5.73 -2.61 8.21
C ASN A 227 -5.27 -1.27 8.76
N LEU A 228 -6.09 -0.70 9.62
CA LEU A 228 -5.80 0.51 10.38
C LEU A 228 -4.81 0.17 11.51
N ILE A 229 -3.52 0.39 11.27
CA ILE A 229 -2.49 0.07 12.26
C ILE A 229 -2.11 1.34 13.03
N PRO A 230 -2.33 1.39 14.35
CA PRO A 230 -1.84 2.50 15.16
C PRO A 230 -0.30 2.45 15.19
N LYS A 231 0.31 3.53 14.71
CA LYS A 231 1.76 3.70 14.68
C LYS A 231 2.21 4.75 15.68
N VAL A 232 3.43 4.59 16.17
CA VAL A 232 4.07 5.47 17.14
C VAL A 232 5.36 6.00 16.54
N VAL A 233 5.51 7.32 16.55
CA VAL A 233 6.78 7.98 16.20
C VAL A 233 7.70 7.91 17.41
N PHE A 234 8.97 7.63 17.16
CA PHE A 234 10.00 7.70 18.18
C PHE A 234 11.19 8.56 17.72
N ILE A 235 11.86 9.15 18.71
CA ILE A 235 13.12 9.85 18.57
C ILE A 235 14.07 9.28 19.60
N ILE A 236 15.23 8.83 19.13
CA ILE A 236 16.27 8.22 19.97
C ILE A 236 17.50 9.10 19.90
N PHE A 237 17.91 9.66 21.04
CA PHE A 237 19.15 10.39 21.20
C PHE A 237 20.23 9.47 21.76
N PHE A 238 21.41 9.50 21.16
CA PHE A 238 22.57 8.72 21.58
C PHE A 238 23.85 9.50 21.36
N GLN A 239 24.88 9.14 22.12
CA GLN A 239 26.22 9.69 21.97
C GLN A 239 27.17 8.61 21.44
N GLY A 240 27.80 8.86 20.31
CA GLY A 240 28.81 7.98 19.71
C GLY A 240 28.28 7.01 18.63
N GLU A 241 29.17 6.66 17.69
CA GLU A 241 28.83 5.86 16.51
C GLU A 241 28.54 4.38 16.80
N GLN A 242 29.14 3.81 17.85
CA GLN A 242 28.88 2.42 18.22
C GLN A 242 27.43 2.20 18.67
N LEU A 243 26.87 3.16 19.42
CA LEU A 243 25.46 3.13 19.79
C LEU A 243 24.56 3.32 18.56
N LYS A 244 24.91 4.23 17.64
CA LYS A 244 24.18 4.41 16.36
C LYS A 244 24.01 3.09 15.60
N LYS A 245 25.08 2.31 15.44
CA LYS A 245 25.05 1.01 14.74
C LYS A 245 24.17 -0.01 15.48
N ARG A 246 24.19 -0.02 16.82
CA ARG A 246 23.33 -0.90 17.62
C ARG A 246 21.86 -0.51 17.53
N VAL A 247 21.55 0.77 17.67
CA VAL A 247 20.18 1.30 17.56
C VAL A 247 19.60 0.97 16.18
N LYS A 248 20.34 1.21 15.09
CA LYS A 248 19.89 0.85 13.73
C LYS A 248 19.56 -0.64 13.59
N LYS A 249 20.41 -1.53 14.10
CA LYS A 249 20.14 -2.99 14.08
C LYS A 249 18.89 -3.37 14.86
N ILE A 250 18.63 -2.71 15.99
CA ILE A 250 17.41 -2.92 16.76
C ILE A 250 16.19 -2.42 15.98
N CYS A 251 16.26 -1.22 15.39
CA CYS A 251 15.19 -0.68 14.55
C CYS A 251 14.87 -1.60 13.35
N GLU A 252 15.89 -2.11 12.67
CA GLU A 252 15.73 -3.10 11.59
C GLU A 252 15.06 -4.40 12.08
N GLY A 253 15.49 -4.91 13.25
CA GLY A 253 14.92 -6.13 13.84
C GLY A 253 13.44 -6.02 14.21
N PHE A 254 12.97 -4.84 14.62
CA PHE A 254 11.56 -4.60 14.92
C PHE A 254 10.72 -4.15 13.71
N ARG A 255 11.34 -4.03 12.52
CA ARG A 255 10.75 -3.50 11.29
C ARG A 255 10.28 -2.04 11.42
N ALA A 256 11.05 -1.22 12.12
CA ALA A 256 10.81 0.22 12.19
C ALA A 256 11.30 0.91 10.92
N THR A 257 10.48 1.82 10.37
CA THR A 257 10.88 2.68 9.25
C THR A 257 11.68 3.86 9.81
N LEU A 258 12.93 4.00 9.36
CA LEU A 258 13.82 5.08 9.78
C LEU A 258 13.75 6.22 8.76
N TYR A 259 13.48 7.44 9.23
CA TYR A 259 13.47 8.62 8.38
C TYR A 259 14.67 9.51 8.70
N PRO A 260 15.37 10.04 7.69
CA PRO A 260 16.43 11.02 7.93
C PRO A 260 15.79 12.36 8.28
N CYS A 261 15.83 12.77 9.54
CA CYS A 261 15.47 14.13 9.94
C CYS A 261 16.72 15.03 9.94
N PRO A 262 16.69 16.20 9.28
CA PRO A 262 17.84 17.11 9.27
C PRO A 262 18.15 17.66 10.66
N ASP A 263 19.42 17.95 10.93
CA ASP A 263 19.91 18.47 12.22
C ASP A 263 19.54 19.95 12.44
N SER A 264 19.31 20.71 11.37
CA SER A 264 19.06 22.16 11.42
C SER A 264 17.58 22.50 11.63
N PRO A 265 17.24 23.40 12.57
CA PRO A 265 15.87 23.87 12.78
C PRO A 265 15.33 24.76 11.63
N ALA A 266 16.20 25.22 10.72
CA ALA A 266 15.81 25.93 9.50
C ALA A 266 15.39 24.93 8.40
N ASP A 267 16.22 23.93 8.12
CA ASP A 267 15.93 22.87 7.13
C ASP A 267 14.70 22.03 7.52
N ARG A 268 14.42 21.90 8.84
CA ARG A 268 13.18 21.28 9.33
C ARG A 268 11.93 22.09 9.02
N ARG A 269 12.03 23.42 8.92
CA ARG A 269 10.91 24.29 8.52
C ARG A 269 10.72 24.30 7.01
N ASP A 270 11.78 24.16 6.23
CA ASP A 270 11.70 24.04 4.77
C ASP A 270 11.15 22.68 4.30
N MET A 271 11.28 21.62 5.12
CA MET A 271 10.72 20.28 4.84
C MET A 271 9.33 20.01 5.45
N ALA A 272 8.75 20.95 6.22
CA ALA A 272 7.51 20.76 6.99
C ALA A 272 6.21 21.12 6.23
#